data_AF-A0A2N0V7I3-F1
#
_entry.id   AF-A0A2N0V7I3-F1
#
_cell.length_a   1.000
_cell.length_b   1.000
_cell.length_c   1.000
_cell.angle_alpha   90.00
_cell.angle_beta   90.00
_cell.angle_gamma   90.00
#
_symmetry.space_group_name_H-M   'P 1'
#
loop_
_entity.id
_entity.type
_entity.pdbx_description
1 polymer ?
#
loop_
_entity_poly.entity_id
_entity_poly.type
_entity_poly.pdbx_seq_one_letter_code
_entity_poly.pdbx_strand_id
1 'polypeptide(L)'
;MRRLTLLRPACLGWLLLNAGFGYAAEPVPLFQNRFFTLSQNTELVCATSQQHFTPTAALADIIRFYETNHPGLRKQAVAVLTDHKNQDHLDDLADYREDCANNIAGELCVLEKYWDDREAAWRALALFYDTKTVVKHSDDYRYEVRRFNLDHLRLFEKAIRKIPAFLRQSISKAKPVDNLEQEIADKPTVMQELIRDAFQEDYKNSIWQDHTHPLTLVPGIGFRSQTVAQVFSGQNLIVFTVKAFDKGKEGGTYRDIGVQYLVDFRLPIVVHEIAHTIDNFHFWNGQDDLYFFYKYHKISNDEDIMKIIAEAKLALWPSKWFEAFEYLGEVNEGRYDGTTQEKLAELVAQYILIPERLQQSAPAAYQWLREDIFRGIEYQGYDRCEVPLTKPLSWWQYATGKMLGQ
;
A
#
# COMPACT_ATOMS: atom_id res chain seq x y z
N MET A 1 -21.80 -52.02 -72.23
CA MET A 1 -23.21 -51.73 -72.62
C MET A 1 -23.99 -51.63 -71.31
N ARG A 2 -24.67 -50.55 -70.90
CA ARG A 2 -25.44 -49.51 -71.59
C ARG A 2 -25.07 -48.10 -71.05
N ARG A 3 -25.17 -47.11 -71.94
CA ARG A 3 -25.18 -45.67 -71.65
C ARG A 3 -26.52 -45.26 -71.06
N LEU A 4 -26.52 -44.18 -70.26
CA LEU A 4 -27.47 -43.07 -70.39
C LEU A 4 -26.88 -41.80 -69.71
N THR A 5 -26.53 -40.84 -70.58
CA THR A 5 -26.50 -39.38 -70.40
C THR A 5 -27.85 -38.87 -69.83
N LEU A 6 -28.05 -37.69 -69.20
CA LEU A 6 -27.44 -36.36 -69.27
C LEU A 6 -28.11 -35.47 -68.16
N LEU A 7 -27.53 -34.29 -67.87
CA LEU A 7 -28.11 -33.03 -67.32
C LEU A 7 -27.68 -32.61 -65.89
N ARG A 8 -26.78 -31.61 -65.85
CA ARG A 8 -26.77 -30.45 -64.91
C ARG A 8 -27.85 -29.45 -65.39
N PRO A 9 -28.43 -28.53 -64.58
CA PRO A 9 -27.67 -27.60 -63.74
C PRO A 9 -28.35 -27.04 -62.45
N ALA A 10 -27.54 -26.26 -61.74
CA ALA A 10 -27.90 -25.05 -60.98
C ALA A 10 -28.47 -25.16 -59.56
N CYS A 11 -27.92 -24.26 -58.73
CA CYS A 11 -28.44 -23.71 -57.48
C CYS A 11 -28.37 -24.57 -56.22
N LEU A 12 -27.47 -24.15 -55.33
CA LEU A 12 -27.62 -23.94 -53.88
C LEU A 12 -26.39 -24.46 -53.13
N GLY A 13 -25.67 -23.53 -52.50
CA GLY A 13 -24.55 -23.88 -51.64
C GLY A 13 -23.50 -22.80 -51.43
N TRP A 14 -23.74 -21.55 -51.81
CA TRP A 14 -23.04 -20.42 -51.17
C TRP A 14 -23.69 -20.16 -49.80
N LEU A 15 -23.50 -21.09 -48.86
CA LEU A 15 -23.73 -20.85 -47.45
C LEU A 15 -22.42 -20.34 -46.87
N LEU A 16 -22.28 -19.02 -47.03
CA LEU A 16 -21.75 -18.08 -46.05
C LEU A 16 -20.71 -18.66 -45.08
N LEU A 17 -19.46 -18.52 -45.50
CA LEU A 17 -18.34 -18.13 -44.63
C LEU A 17 -18.75 -16.88 -43.81
N ASN A 18 -19.42 -17.12 -42.68
CA ASN A 18 -19.56 -16.19 -41.57
C ASN A 18 -19.40 -17.00 -40.27
N ALA A 19 -18.27 -17.72 -40.18
CA ALA A 19 -17.69 -17.98 -38.88
C ALA A 19 -17.16 -16.62 -38.40
N GLY A 20 -18.02 -15.88 -37.71
CA GLY A 20 -17.59 -14.76 -36.91
C GLY A 20 -16.54 -15.29 -35.96
N PHE A 21 -15.27 -15.00 -36.25
CA PHE A 21 -14.24 -14.94 -35.24
C PHE A 21 -14.71 -13.83 -34.29
N GLY A 22 -15.51 -14.21 -33.29
CA GLY A 22 -15.63 -13.40 -32.10
C GLY A 22 -14.21 -13.27 -31.60
N TYR A 23 -13.63 -12.07 -31.76
CA TYR A 23 -12.49 -11.66 -30.97
C TYR A 23 -12.91 -11.96 -29.53
N ALA A 24 -12.35 -13.02 -28.95
CA ALA A 24 -12.48 -13.24 -27.52
C ALA A 24 -11.85 -12.00 -26.91
N ALA A 25 -12.69 -11.10 -26.39
CA ALA A 25 -12.22 -9.90 -25.73
C ALA A 25 -11.22 -10.36 -24.69
N GLU A 26 -10.02 -9.78 -24.70
CA GLU A 26 -9.02 -10.08 -23.68
C GLU A 26 -9.70 -9.92 -22.31
N PRO A 27 -9.51 -10.88 -21.39
CA PRO A 27 -10.16 -10.82 -20.09
C PRO A 27 -9.79 -9.49 -19.43
N VAL A 28 -10.81 -8.72 -19.05
CA VAL A 28 -10.61 -7.43 -18.40
C VAL A 28 -9.80 -7.68 -17.12
N PRO A 29 -8.65 -6.99 -16.93
CA PRO A 29 -7.87 -7.15 -15.71
C PRO A 29 -8.72 -6.90 -14.47
N LEU A 30 -8.57 -7.76 -13.46
CA LEU A 30 -9.39 -7.68 -12.24
C LEU A 30 -9.13 -6.38 -11.46
N PHE A 31 -7.89 -5.89 -11.39
CA PHE A 31 -7.52 -4.70 -10.60
C PHE A 31 -7.38 -3.46 -11.49
N GLN A 32 -8.47 -2.70 -11.62
CA GLN A 32 -8.57 -1.64 -12.63
C GLN A 32 -8.15 -0.25 -12.12
N ASN A 33 -7.92 -0.07 -10.82
CA ASN A 33 -7.64 1.24 -10.20
C ASN A 33 -8.66 2.32 -10.61
N ARG A 34 -9.93 1.91 -10.74
CA ARG A 34 -11.02 2.67 -11.33
C ARG A 34 -11.68 3.61 -10.34
N PHE A 35 -11.78 3.21 -9.08
CA PHE A 35 -12.62 3.90 -8.10
C PHE A 35 -11.80 4.67 -7.06
N PHE A 36 -10.66 4.14 -6.61
CA PHE A 36 -9.72 4.88 -5.77
C PHE A 36 -8.74 5.64 -6.67
N THR A 37 -9.26 6.68 -7.32
CA THR A 37 -8.51 7.52 -8.25
C THR A 37 -7.47 8.38 -7.53
N LEU A 38 -6.45 8.78 -8.28
CA LEU A 38 -5.39 9.65 -7.78
C LEU A 38 -5.96 11.02 -7.36
N SER A 39 -5.65 11.44 -6.15
CA SER A 39 -5.91 12.78 -5.63
C SER A 39 -4.62 13.59 -5.60
N GLN A 40 -4.52 14.55 -6.50
CA GLN A 40 -3.42 15.51 -6.57
C GLN A 40 -3.66 16.75 -5.69
N ASN A 41 -4.91 17.00 -5.29
CA ASN A 41 -5.32 18.18 -4.55
C ASN A 41 -5.16 18.04 -3.02
N THR A 42 -5.50 19.11 -2.32
CA THR A 42 -5.43 19.23 -0.86
C THR A 42 -6.50 18.45 -0.10
N GLU A 43 -7.54 17.96 -0.77
CA GLU A 43 -8.75 17.40 -0.12
C GLU A 43 -8.44 16.24 0.83
N LEU A 44 -7.51 15.34 0.49
CA LEU A 44 -7.20 14.21 1.38
C LEU A 44 -6.24 14.56 2.52
N VAL A 45 -5.41 15.60 2.34
CA VAL A 45 -4.39 16.02 3.31
C VAL A 45 -4.96 17.03 4.31
N CYS A 46 -5.76 17.99 3.86
CA CYS A 46 -6.34 19.03 4.71
C CYS A 46 -7.65 18.60 5.38
N ALA A 47 -8.29 17.53 4.90
CA ALA A 47 -9.47 16.97 5.54
C ALA A 47 -9.12 16.26 6.85
N THR A 48 -9.48 16.92 7.93
CA THR A 48 -9.61 16.33 9.27
C THR A 48 -10.86 15.46 9.32
N SER A 49 -11.26 14.90 10.47
CA SER A 49 -12.49 14.08 10.74
C SER A 49 -13.78 14.27 9.91
N GLN A 50 -13.94 15.30 9.07
CA GLN A 50 -14.98 15.51 8.06
C GLN A 50 -14.52 14.99 6.68
N GLN A 51 -15.16 13.95 6.18
CA GLN A 51 -14.48 12.86 5.50
C GLN A 51 -14.45 12.96 3.96
N HIS A 52 -13.26 13.11 3.38
CA HIS A 52 -13.02 13.01 1.92
C HIS A 52 -12.63 11.58 1.46
N PHE A 53 -13.07 10.54 2.16
CA PHE A 53 -12.90 9.15 1.71
C PHE A 53 -14.17 8.61 1.06
N THR A 54 -14.06 7.47 0.39
CA THR A 54 -15.18 6.83 -0.33
C THR A 54 -16.33 6.50 0.64
N PRO A 55 -17.54 7.06 0.46
CA PRO A 55 -18.68 6.78 1.33
C PRO A 55 -19.10 5.31 1.27
N THR A 56 -19.69 4.79 2.34
CA THR A 56 -20.11 3.38 2.45
C THR A 56 -21.05 2.94 1.32
N ALA A 57 -21.93 3.83 0.84
CA ALA A 57 -22.79 3.55 -0.32
C ALA A 57 -21.97 3.31 -1.60
N ALA A 58 -20.93 4.12 -1.84
CA ALA A 58 -20.05 3.95 -2.98
C ALA A 58 -19.18 2.68 -2.84
N LEU A 59 -18.79 2.28 -1.62
CA LEU A 59 -18.09 1.00 -1.42
C LEU A 59 -18.93 -0.20 -1.89
N ALA A 60 -20.24 -0.19 -1.63
CA ALA A 60 -21.15 -1.22 -2.10
C ALA A 60 -21.20 -1.28 -3.64
N ASP A 61 -21.20 -0.12 -4.29
CA ASP A 61 -21.21 -0.02 -5.75
C ASP A 61 -19.91 -0.55 -6.36
N ILE A 62 -18.77 -0.27 -5.73
CA ILE A 62 -17.45 -0.79 -6.13
C ILE A 62 -17.43 -2.32 -6.03
N ILE A 63 -17.83 -2.87 -4.88
CA ILE A 63 -17.90 -4.32 -4.64
C ILE A 63 -18.78 -4.99 -5.69
N ARG A 64 -19.98 -4.45 -5.91
CA ARG A 64 -20.93 -4.96 -6.91
C ARG A 64 -20.38 -4.90 -8.33
N PHE A 65 -19.69 -3.81 -8.69
CA PHE A 65 -19.07 -3.67 -10.02
C PHE A 65 -18.10 -4.82 -10.30
N TYR A 66 -17.20 -5.11 -9.35
CA TYR A 66 -16.22 -6.19 -9.52
C TYR A 66 -16.85 -7.57 -9.49
N GLU A 67 -17.88 -7.80 -8.67
CA GLU A 67 -18.48 -9.13 -8.55
C GLU A 67 -19.45 -9.51 -9.68
N THR A 68 -20.06 -8.53 -10.36
CA THR A 68 -21.13 -8.77 -11.37
C THR A 68 -20.72 -9.78 -12.45
N ASN A 69 -19.45 -9.78 -12.86
CA ASN A 69 -18.93 -10.66 -13.92
C ASN A 69 -17.86 -11.66 -13.43
N HIS A 70 -17.67 -11.79 -12.12
CA HIS A 70 -16.63 -12.65 -11.54
C HIS A 70 -17.23 -13.58 -10.47
N PRO A 71 -17.93 -14.66 -10.87
CA PRO A 71 -18.52 -15.60 -9.92
C PRO A 71 -17.43 -16.22 -9.04
N GLY A 72 -17.65 -16.25 -7.73
CA GLY A 72 -16.69 -16.79 -6.75
C GLY A 72 -15.59 -15.82 -6.32
N LEU A 73 -15.46 -14.64 -6.94
CA LEU A 73 -14.46 -13.63 -6.58
C LEU A 73 -14.50 -13.28 -5.09
N ARG A 74 -15.71 -13.07 -4.54
CA ARG A 74 -15.89 -12.76 -3.13
C ARG A 74 -15.28 -13.80 -2.21
N LYS A 75 -15.53 -15.09 -2.48
CA LYS A 75 -15.00 -16.19 -1.67
C LYS A 75 -13.48 -16.21 -1.67
N GLN A 76 -12.88 -16.02 -2.85
CA GLN A 76 -11.42 -15.97 -3.00
C GLN A 76 -10.83 -14.74 -2.30
N ALA A 77 -11.45 -13.57 -2.47
CA ALA A 77 -10.98 -12.33 -1.85
C ALA A 77 -11.06 -12.38 -0.32
N VAL A 78 -12.16 -12.90 0.24
CA VAL A 78 -12.29 -13.08 1.68
C VAL A 78 -11.25 -14.05 2.21
N ALA A 79 -10.98 -15.16 1.52
CA ALA A 79 -9.89 -16.07 1.88
C ALA A 79 -8.53 -15.35 1.92
N VAL A 80 -8.20 -14.52 0.93
CA VAL A 80 -6.95 -13.73 0.92
C VAL A 80 -6.90 -12.71 2.06
N LEU A 81 -7.99 -11.98 2.29
CA LEU A 81 -8.07 -10.93 3.32
C LEU A 81 -8.10 -11.48 4.75
N THR A 82 -8.39 -12.77 4.91
CA THR A 82 -8.45 -13.46 6.20
C THR A 82 -7.46 -14.62 6.28
N ASP A 83 -6.41 -14.57 5.47
CA ASP A 83 -5.38 -15.60 5.46
C ASP A 83 -4.47 -15.46 6.69
N HIS A 84 -4.60 -16.41 7.62
CA HIS A 84 -3.85 -16.50 8.87
C HIS A 84 -3.33 -17.92 9.06
N LYS A 85 -2.21 -18.06 9.76
CA LYS A 85 -1.60 -19.32 10.15
C LYS A 85 -1.78 -19.60 11.63
N ASN A 86 -2.03 -18.57 12.43
CA ASN A 86 -2.30 -18.71 13.86
C ASN A 86 -3.62 -19.45 14.12
N GLN A 87 -3.58 -20.45 15.01
CA GLN A 87 -4.74 -21.32 15.27
C GLN A 87 -5.93 -20.56 15.86
N ASP A 88 -5.71 -19.57 16.74
CA ASP A 88 -6.80 -18.79 17.33
C ASP A 88 -7.54 -18.00 16.23
N HIS A 89 -6.82 -17.45 15.26
CA HIS A 89 -7.42 -16.82 14.09
C HIS A 89 -8.21 -17.81 13.22
N LEU A 90 -7.70 -19.03 13.03
CA LEU A 90 -8.37 -20.07 12.26
C LEU A 90 -9.66 -20.54 12.94
N ASP A 91 -9.65 -20.65 14.27
CA ASP A 91 -10.81 -21.02 15.08
C ASP A 91 -11.88 -19.91 15.04
N ASP A 92 -11.49 -18.63 15.26
CA ASP A 92 -12.37 -17.47 15.10
C ASP A 92 -13.05 -17.45 13.71
N LEU A 93 -12.28 -17.72 12.65
CA LEU A 93 -12.80 -17.77 11.28
C LEU A 93 -13.71 -18.97 11.01
N ALA A 94 -13.50 -20.11 11.68
CA ALA A 94 -14.40 -21.25 11.59
C ALA A 94 -15.76 -20.91 12.21
N ASP A 95 -15.76 -20.31 13.40
CA ASP A 95 -16.96 -19.85 14.10
C ASP A 95 -17.73 -18.81 13.26
N TYR A 96 -17.02 -17.83 12.68
CA TYR A 96 -17.66 -16.83 11.81
C TYR A 96 -18.30 -17.46 10.58
N ARG A 97 -17.68 -18.48 9.98
CA ARG A 97 -18.24 -19.20 8.83
C ARG A 97 -19.48 -20.00 9.21
N GLU A 98 -19.50 -20.63 10.39
CA GLU A 98 -20.68 -21.32 10.91
C GLU A 98 -21.84 -20.35 11.12
N ASP A 99 -21.59 -19.22 11.80
CA ASP A 99 -22.58 -18.17 12.02
C ASP A 99 -23.14 -17.58 10.72
N CYS A 100 -22.30 -17.49 9.68
CA CYS A 100 -22.66 -16.91 8.39
C CYS A 100 -23.23 -17.93 7.38
N ALA A 101 -23.32 -19.22 7.71
CA ALA A 101 -23.69 -20.28 6.77
C ALA A 101 -25.05 -20.06 6.06
N ASN A 102 -26.01 -19.44 6.75
CA ASN A 102 -27.34 -19.14 6.23
C ASN A 102 -27.53 -17.66 5.82
N ASN A 103 -26.47 -16.85 5.87
CA ASN A 103 -26.55 -15.43 5.54
C ASN A 103 -26.51 -15.22 4.01
N ILE A 104 -27.44 -14.41 3.48
CA ILE A 104 -27.51 -14.06 2.05
C ILE A 104 -26.22 -13.36 1.57
N ALA A 105 -25.55 -12.61 2.45
CA ALA A 105 -24.27 -11.96 2.15
C ALA A 105 -23.12 -12.97 1.98
N GLY A 106 -23.28 -14.20 2.49
CA GLY A 106 -22.31 -15.28 2.41
C GLY A 106 -20.96 -14.90 3.02
N GLU A 107 -19.89 -15.05 2.25
CA GLU A 107 -18.51 -14.74 2.66
C GLU A 107 -18.32 -13.27 3.09
N LEU A 108 -19.16 -12.34 2.63
CA LEU A 108 -19.09 -10.94 3.10
C LEU A 108 -19.45 -10.83 4.59
N CYS A 109 -20.37 -11.65 5.10
CA CYS A 109 -20.69 -11.72 6.53
C CYS A 109 -19.48 -12.15 7.37
N VAL A 110 -18.66 -13.07 6.85
CA VAL A 110 -17.42 -13.53 7.52
C VAL A 110 -16.44 -12.37 7.64
N LEU A 111 -16.25 -11.61 6.56
CA LEU A 111 -15.37 -10.44 6.58
C LEU A 111 -15.89 -9.33 7.51
N GLU A 112 -17.20 -9.11 7.56
CA GLU A 112 -17.84 -8.16 8.49
C GLU A 112 -17.59 -8.55 9.95
N LYS A 113 -17.69 -9.84 10.31
CA LYS A 113 -17.34 -10.35 11.64
C LYS A 113 -15.85 -10.23 11.95
N TYR A 114 -14.99 -10.57 10.98
CA TYR A 114 -13.53 -10.47 11.12
C TYR A 114 -13.05 -9.04 11.44
N TRP A 115 -13.72 -8.03 10.89
CA TRP A 115 -13.44 -6.63 11.17
C TRP A 115 -14.19 -6.06 12.38
N ASP A 116 -15.23 -6.75 12.85
CA ASP A 116 -16.22 -6.24 13.83
C ASP A 116 -16.81 -4.87 13.43
N ASP A 117 -16.82 -4.57 12.13
CA ASP A 117 -17.33 -3.32 11.56
C ASP A 117 -17.61 -3.51 10.06
N ARG A 118 -18.86 -3.22 9.67
CA ARG A 118 -19.31 -3.38 8.28
C ARG A 118 -18.58 -2.46 7.31
N GLU A 119 -18.39 -1.20 7.68
CA GLU A 119 -17.69 -0.24 6.81
C GLU A 119 -16.23 -0.63 6.64
N ALA A 120 -15.58 -1.10 7.71
CA ALA A 120 -14.20 -1.57 7.66
C ALA A 120 -14.06 -2.76 6.70
N ALA A 121 -14.92 -3.78 6.83
CA ALA A 121 -14.94 -4.93 5.95
C ALA A 121 -15.14 -4.54 4.47
N TRP A 122 -16.11 -3.67 4.21
CA TRP A 122 -16.42 -3.24 2.84
C TRP A 122 -15.29 -2.40 2.25
N ARG A 123 -14.64 -1.56 3.06
CA ARG A 123 -13.51 -0.73 2.61
C ARG A 123 -12.28 -1.59 2.31
N ALA A 124 -11.96 -2.55 3.18
CA ALA A 124 -10.87 -3.50 2.93
C ALA A 124 -11.11 -4.29 1.63
N LEU A 125 -12.33 -4.80 1.43
CA LEU A 125 -12.69 -5.53 0.21
C LEU A 125 -12.63 -4.66 -1.05
N ALA A 126 -13.17 -3.44 -1.00
CA ALA A 126 -13.15 -2.52 -2.13
C ALA A 126 -11.71 -2.10 -2.49
N LEU A 127 -10.87 -1.78 -1.49
CA LEU A 127 -9.46 -1.46 -1.70
C LEU A 127 -8.73 -2.63 -2.36
N PHE A 128 -8.98 -3.86 -1.91
CA PHE A 128 -8.42 -5.05 -2.51
C PHE A 128 -8.85 -5.19 -3.98
N TYR A 129 -10.15 -5.17 -4.26
CA TYR A 129 -10.67 -5.32 -5.63
C TYR A 129 -10.14 -4.26 -6.60
N ASP A 130 -10.04 -3.01 -6.17
CA ASP A 130 -9.69 -1.93 -7.08
C ASP A 130 -8.18 -1.72 -7.22
N THR A 131 -7.43 -1.91 -6.13
CA THR A 131 -6.03 -1.48 -6.05
C THR A 131 -5.05 -2.62 -5.75
N LYS A 132 -5.54 -3.84 -5.53
CA LYS A 132 -4.73 -4.99 -5.11
C LYS A 132 -4.00 -4.77 -3.78
N THR A 133 -4.56 -3.90 -2.93
CA THR A 133 -4.04 -3.64 -1.58
C THR A 133 -4.76 -4.55 -0.59
N VAL A 134 -4.01 -5.38 0.12
CA VAL A 134 -4.49 -6.19 1.24
C VAL A 134 -4.26 -5.42 2.53
N VAL A 135 -5.33 -5.25 3.31
CA VAL A 135 -5.22 -4.82 4.71
C VAL A 135 -5.85 -5.91 5.55
N LYS A 136 -5.09 -6.45 6.50
CA LYS A 136 -5.56 -7.50 7.41
C LYS A 136 -4.98 -7.33 8.81
N HIS A 137 -5.52 -8.04 9.78
CA HIS A 137 -4.95 -8.14 11.13
C HIS A 137 -3.61 -8.89 11.08
N SER A 138 -2.82 -8.75 12.14
CA SER A 138 -1.58 -9.50 12.31
C SER A 138 -1.88 -10.98 12.47
N ASP A 139 -1.00 -11.84 11.99
CA ASP A 139 -1.03 -13.27 12.34
C ASP A 139 -0.62 -13.49 13.82
N ASP A 140 0.10 -12.54 14.40
CA ASP A 140 0.43 -12.52 15.82
C ASP A 140 -0.77 -12.07 16.66
N TYR A 141 -1.43 -13.03 17.32
CA TYR A 141 -2.59 -12.82 18.19
C TYR A 141 -2.25 -12.23 19.57
N ARG A 142 -0.97 -11.94 19.86
CA ARG A 142 -0.59 -11.34 21.15
C ARG A 142 -1.33 -10.02 21.37
N TYR A 143 -1.85 -9.82 22.58
CA TYR A 143 -2.58 -8.62 22.99
C TYR A 143 -1.81 -7.30 22.78
N GLU A 144 -0.48 -7.38 22.69
CA GLU A 144 0.43 -6.26 22.44
C GLU A 144 0.29 -5.73 21.01
N VAL A 145 -0.11 -6.59 20.06
CA VAL A 145 -0.41 -6.24 18.67
C VAL A 145 -1.83 -5.74 18.57
N ARG A 146 -2.01 -4.42 18.65
CA ARG A 146 -3.32 -3.81 18.43
C ARG A 146 -3.76 -4.02 16.98
N ARG A 147 -5.01 -4.46 16.80
CA ARG A 147 -5.64 -4.61 15.49
C ARG A 147 -5.85 -3.25 14.82
N PHE A 148 -5.87 -3.25 13.48
CA PHE A 148 -6.41 -2.11 12.76
C PHE A 148 -7.92 -2.00 12.98
N ASN A 149 -8.46 -0.82 12.73
CA ASN A 149 -9.88 -0.53 12.79
C ASN A 149 -10.29 0.35 11.59
N LEU A 150 -11.56 0.74 11.54
CA LEU A 150 -12.09 1.57 10.45
C LEU A 150 -11.31 2.87 10.20
N ASP A 151 -10.84 3.53 11.27
CA ASP A 151 -10.07 4.77 11.18
C ASP A 151 -8.74 4.56 10.43
N HIS A 152 -8.07 3.44 10.68
CA HIS A 152 -6.86 3.04 9.95
C HIS A 152 -7.15 2.77 8.46
N LEU A 153 -8.22 2.05 8.15
CA LEU A 153 -8.59 1.76 6.75
C LEU A 153 -8.91 3.02 5.94
N ARG A 154 -9.58 4.00 6.57
CA ARG A 154 -9.86 5.31 5.94
C ARG A 154 -8.56 6.06 5.65
N LEU A 155 -7.58 5.97 6.55
CA LEU A 155 -6.26 6.53 6.33
C LEU A 155 -5.49 5.82 5.21
N PHE A 156 -5.49 4.48 5.20
CA PHE A 156 -4.84 3.71 4.14
C PHE A 156 -5.44 4.01 2.77
N GLU A 157 -6.76 4.15 2.67
CA GLU A 157 -7.38 4.65 1.45
C GLU A 157 -6.80 5.99 1.02
N LYS A 158 -6.72 6.98 1.93
CA LYS A 158 -6.16 8.30 1.62
C LYS A 158 -4.75 8.17 1.06
N ALA A 159 -3.91 7.33 1.69
CA ALA A 159 -2.55 7.09 1.24
C ALA A 159 -2.50 6.44 -0.15
N ILE A 160 -3.28 5.39 -0.40
CA ILE A 160 -3.35 4.71 -1.70
C ILE A 160 -3.82 5.66 -2.81
N ARG A 161 -4.78 6.55 -2.51
CA ARG A 161 -5.25 7.59 -3.43
C ARG A 161 -4.23 8.69 -3.68
N LYS A 162 -3.12 8.76 -2.91
CA LYS A 162 -1.98 9.63 -3.20
C LYS A 162 -0.94 8.98 -4.11
N ILE A 163 -1.08 7.69 -4.41
CA ILE A 163 -0.16 6.95 -5.28
C ILE A 163 -0.79 6.78 -6.68
N PRO A 164 -0.11 7.22 -7.77
CA PRO A 164 -0.57 7.01 -9.13
C PRO A 164 -0.79 5.53 -9.45
N ALA A 165 -1.76 5.22 -10.32
CA ALA A 165 -2.12 3.85 -10.67
C ALA A 165 -0.93 3.04 -11.23
N PHE A 166 -0.06 3.67 -12.03
CA PHE A 166 1.12 2.98 -12.58
C PHE A 166 2.14 2.60 -11.50
N LEU A 167 2.31 3.43 -10.45
CA LEU A 167 3.17 3.09 -9.31
C LEU A 167 2.53 1.98 -8.47
N ARG A 168 1.21 2.02 -8.25
CA ARG A 168 0.46 0.94 -7.57
C ARG A 168 0.61 -0.41 -8.27
N GLN A 169 0.54 -0.40 -9.61
CA GLN A 169 0.78 -1.59 -10.43
C GLN A 169 2.23 -2.08 -10.28
N SER A 170 3.21 -1.17 -10.28
CA SER A 170 4.62 -1.51 -10.12
C SER A 170 4.95 -2.15 -8.77
N ILE A 171 4.45 -1.57 -7.67
CA ILE A 171 4.69 -2.11 -6.32
C ILE A 171 3.91 -3.38 -6.02
N SER A 172 2.98 -3.77 -6.90
CA SER A 172 2.26 -5.04 -6.81
C SER A 172 2.93 -6.18 -7.57
N LYS A 173 4.06 -5.95 -8.26
CA LYS A 173 4.77 -7.06 -8.92
C LYS A 173 5.43 -7.95 -7.86
N ALA A 174 5.46 -9.26 -8.07
CA ALA A 174 6.11 -10.20 -7.14
C ALA A 174 7.60 -10.25 -7.42
N LYS A 175 8.48 -10.24 -6.41
CA LYS A 175 9.91 -10.41 -6.66
C LYS A 175 10.20 -11.85 -7.11
N PRO A 176 11.06 -12.08 -8.11
CA PRO A 176 11.52 -13.41 -8.46
C PRO A 176 12.33 -14.00 -7.31
N VAL A 177 11.98 -15.22 -6.92
CA VAL A 177 12.51 -15.90 -5.73
C VAL A 177 12.97 -17.33 -6.04
N ASP A 178 12.94 -17.70 -7.31
CA ASP A 178 13.24 -19.06 -7.76
C ASP A 178 14.72 -19.40 -7.58
N ASN A 179 15.62 -18.44 -7.78
CA ASN A 179 17.06 -18.65 -7.56
C ASN A 179 17.58 -18.08 -6.23
N LEU A 180 16.70 -17.72 -5.27
CA LEU A 180 17.11 -17.14 -3.98
C LEU A 180 18.20 -17.99 -3.30
N GLU A 181 18.01 -19.30 -3.25
CA GLU A 181 18.95 -20.24 -2.62
C GLU A 181 20.33 -20.27 -3.30
N GLN A 182 20.37 -20.15 -4.63
CA GLN A 182 21.63 -20.09 -5.39
C GLN A 182 22.37 -18.77 -5.10
N GLU A 183 21.62 -17.69 -4.94
CA GLU A 183 22.14 -16.32 -4.81
C GLU A 183 22.65 -15.96 -3.41
N ILE A 184 22.17 -16.67 -2.39
CA ILE A 184 22.64 -16.53 -1.00
C ILE A 184 23.69 -17.58 -0.62
N ALA A 185 23.94 -18.58 -1.47
CA ALA A 185 24.82 -19.72 -1.16
C ALA A 185 26.26 -19.31 -0.80
N ASP A 186 26.74 -18.19 -1.35
CA ASP A 186 28.08 -17.64 -1.11
C ASP A 186 28.17 -16.74 0.13
N LYS A 187 27.05 -16.45 0.81
CA LYS A 187 26.99 -15.56 1.98
C LYS A 187 27.26 -16.33 3.28
N PRO A 188 27.74 -15.66 4.34
CA PRO A 188 27.85 -16.27 5.67
C PRO A 188 26.51 -16.88 6.13
N THR A 189 26.54 -18.03 6.79
CA THR A 189 25.33 -18.76 7.24
C THR A 189 24.37 -17.87 8.03
N VAL A 190 24.90 -17.04 8.94
CA VAL A 190 24.08 -16.09 9.71
C VAL A 190 23.34 -15.10 8.81
N MET A 191 23.95 -14.64 7.71
CA MET A 191 23.27 -13.76 6.75
C MET A 191 22.24 -14.53 5.93
N GLN A 192 22.51 -15.79 5.57
CA GLN A 192 21.53 -16.64 4.89
C GLN A 192 20.30 -16.87 5.77
N GLU A 193 20.51 -17.18 7.05
CA GLU A 193 19.44 -17.34 8.06
C GLU A 193 18.64 -16.05 8.20
N LEU A 194 19.28 -14.89 8.36
CA LEU A 194 18.59 -13.60 8.41
C LEU A 194 17.78 -13.29 7.14
N ILE A 195 18.29 -13.64 5.95
CA ILE A 195 17.56 -13.47 4.69
C ILE A 195 16.35 -14.40 4.63
N ARG A 196 16.49 -15.65 5.07
CA ARG A 196 15.39 -16.62 5.14
C ARG A 196 14.35 -16.20 6.18
N ASP A 197 14.75 -15.73 7.35
CA ASP A 197 13.85 -15.24 8.40
C ASP A 197 13.10 -13.97 7.95
N ALA A 198 13.73 -13.11 7.14
CA ALA A 198 13.09 -11.95 6.53
C ALA A 198 12.11 -12.33 5.41
N PHE A 199 12.12 -13.59 4.96
CA PHE A 199 11.25 -14.13 3.93
C PHE A 199 10.16 -14.98 4.59
N GLN A 200 8.90 -14.54 4.53
CA GLN A 200 7.81 -15.35 5.08
C GLN A 200 7.79 -16.72 4.37
N GLU A 201 7.66 -17.80 5.14
CA GLU A 201 7.75 -19.19 4.65
C GLU A 201 6.82 -19.50 3.46
N ASP A 202 5.77 -18.71 3.27
CA ASP A 202 4.75 -18.84 2.25
C ASP A 202 4.81 -17.83 1.11
N TYR A 203 5.82 -16.93 1.04
CA TYR A 203 5.86 -15.92 -0.02
C TYR A 203 5.78 -16.52 -1.43
N LYS A 204 6.43 -17.68 -1.67
CA LYS A 204 6.33 -18.39 -2.96
C LYS A 204 4.90 -18.83 -3.27
N ASN A 205 4.14 -19.22 -2.25
CA ASN A 205 2.76 -19.66 -2.38
C ASN A 205 1.78 -18.49 -2.44
N SER A 206 2.20 -17.27 -2.07
CA SER A 206 1.41 -16.05 -2.16
C SER A 206 1.61 -15.28 -3.47
N ILE A 207 2.53 -15.71 -4.35
CA ILE A 207 2.66 -15.18 -5.72
C ILE A 207 1.50 -15.71 -6.56
N TRP A 208 0.77 -14.80 -7.21
CA TRP A 208 -0.37 -15.15 -8.04
C TRP A 208 0.05 -15.53 -9.46
N GLN A 209 -0.86 -16.15 -10.21
CA GLN A 209 -0.61 -16.65 -11.57
C GLN A 209 -0.16 -15.58 -12.57
N ASP A 210 -0.46 -14.30 -12.30
CA ASP A 210 -0.04 -13.14 -13.08
C ASP A 210 1.34 -12.59 -12.65
N HIS A 211 2.11 -13.35 -11.85
CA HIS A 211 3.41 -12.97 -11.29
C HIS A 211 3.39 -11.68 -10.44
N THR A 212 2.28 -11.50 -9.73
CA THR A 212 2.10 -10.36 -8.82
C THR A 212 1.94 -10.81 -7.38
N HIS A 213 2.16 -9.88 -6.46
CA HIS A 213 1.92 -10.03 -5.04
C HIS A 213 1.29 -8.73 -4.51
N PRO A 214 0.18 -8.78 -3.76
CA PRO A 214 -0.49 -7.58 -3.29
C PRO A 214 0.41 -6.75 -2.35
N LEU A 215 0.25 -5.42 -2.40
CA LEU A 215 0.72 -4.55 -1.32
C LEU A 215 -0.08 -4.88 -0.08
N THR A 216 0.59 -5.28 1.00
CA THR A 216 -0.01 -5.82 2.21
C THR A 216 0.34 -4.92 3.38
N LEU A 217 -0.67 -4.44 4.10
CA LEU A 217 -0.54 -3.63 5.30
C LEU A 217 -1.06 -4.44 6.49
N VAL A 218 -0.22 -4.65 7.51
CA VAL A 218 -0.58 -5.39 8.72
C VAL A 218 -0.13 -4.67 9.98
N PRO A 219 -0.83 -4.81 11.12
CA PRO A 219 -0.29 -4.39 12.39
C PRO A 219 0.81 -5.36 12.83
N GLY A 220 1.72 -4.90 13.68
CA GLY A 220 2.73 -5.77 14.28
C GLY A 220 3.51 -5.08 15.40
N ILE A 221 4.53 -5.78 15.88
CA ILE A 221 5.51 -5.22 16.81
C ILE A 221 6.75 -4.92 15.98
N GLY A 222 7.00 -3.64 15.67
CA GLY A 222 8.21 -3.22 14.96
C GLY A 222 9.48 -3.72 15.66
N PHE A 223 10.62 -3.71 14.96
CA PHE A 223 11.88 -4.21 15.52
C PHE A 223 12.15 -3.61 16.91
N ARG A 224 12.17 -4.49 17.93
CA ARG A 224 12.33 -4.13 19.36
C ARG A 224 11.32 -3.12 19.90
N SER A 225 10.14 -3.01 19.31
CA SER A 225 9.09 -2.04 19.65
C SER A 225 9.51 -0.57 19.48
N GLN A 226 10.56 -0.30 18.69
CA GLN A 226 11.12 1.04 18.52
C GLN A 226 10.71 1.73 17.21
N THR A 227 10.27 0.97 16.20
CA THR A 227 9.90 1.52 14.89
C THR A 227 8.37 1.69 14.76
N VAL A 228 7.96 2.81 14.14
CA VAL A 228 6.53 3.09 13.89
C VAL A 228 5.99 2.18 12.79
N ALA A 229 6.80 1.94 11.76
CA ALA A 229 6.52 0.99 10.70
C ALA A 229 7.81 0.35 10.17
N GLN A 230 7.66 -0.69 9.35
CA GLN A 230 8.76 -1.41 8.73
C GLN A 230 8.33 -2.01 7.39
N VAL A 231 9.14 -1.81 6.35
CA VAL A 231 9.00 -2.51 5.07
C VAL A 231 9.96 -3.69 5.02
N PHE A 232 9.44 -4.88 4.68
CA PHE A 232 10.27 -6.05 4.46
C PHE A 232 10.81 -6.04 3.04
N SER A 233 12.07 -5.65 2.87
CA SER A 233 12.79 -5.73 1.59
C SER A 233 12.70 -7.15 1.06
N GLY A 234 11.92 -7.40 0.01
CA GLY A 234 11.67 -8.79 -0.44
C GLY A 234 10.18 -9.08 -0.61
N GLN A 235 9.36 -8.37 0.15
CA GLN A 235 7.92 -8.52 0.20
C GLN A 235 7.24 -7.19 -0.09
N ASN A 236 6.02 -7.24 -0.59
CA ASN A 236 5.18 -6.06 -0.74
C ASN A 236 4.43 -5.86 0.58
N LEU A 237 5.15 -5.88 1.72
CA LEU A 237 4.61 -5.93 3.08
C LEU A 237 5.11 -4.75 3.90
N ILE A 238 4.15 -4.04 4.50
CA ILE A 238 4.38 -2.96 5.46
C ILE A 238 3.73 -3.33 6.79
N VAL A 239 4.54 -3.33 7.84
CA VAL A 239 4.10 -3.64 9.21
C VAL A 239 4.03 -2.35 10.00
N PHE A 240 2.91 -2.07 10.68
CA PHE A 240 2.74 -0.88 11.52
C PHE A 240 2.64 -1.23 13.00
N THR A 241 3.43 -0.56 13.83
CA THR A 241 3.25 -0.56 15.28
C THR A 241 2.11 0.39 15.64
N VAL A 242 0.86 -0.11 15.66
CA VAL A 242 -0.37 0.70 15.82
C VAL A 242 -0.29 1.69 16.99
N LYS A 243 0.26 1.30 18.15
CA LYS A 243 0.41 2.19 19.31
C LYS A 243 1.27 3.43 19.01
N ALA A 244 2.35 3.25 18.25
CA ALA A 244 3.23 4.35 17.86
C ALA A 244 2.63 5.14 16.69
N PHE A 245 2.00 4.45 15.75
CA PHE A 245 1.31 5.03 14.61
C PHE A 245 0.18 5.98 15.04
N ASP A 246 -0.67 5.56 15.99
CA ASP A 246 -1.79 6.35 16.49
C ASP A 246 -1.40 7.65 17.20
N LYS A 247 -0.13 7.82 17.57
CA LYS A 247 0.34 9.11 18.09
C LYS A 247 0.11 10.20 17.04
N GLY A 248 0.41 9.94 15.76
CA GLY A 248 0.32 10.92 14.67
C GLY A 248 -1.11 11.38 14.32
N LYS A 249 -2.13 10.85 15.00
CA LYS A 249 -3.53 11.15 14.72
C LYS A 249 -3.86 12.62 15.03
N GLU A 250 -4.79 13.16 14.25
CA GLU A 250 -5.40 14.46 14.53
C GLU A 250 -5.95 14.54 15.97
N GLY A 251 -5.86 15.71 16.59
CA GLY A 251 -6.17 15.89 18.00
C GLY A 251 -5.08 15.39 18.95
N GLY A 252 -4.09 14.61 18.46
CA GLY A 252 -2.90 14.21 19.19
C GLY A 252 -2.13 15.41 19.73
N THR A 253 -1.67 15.29 20.98
CA THR A 253 -1.00 16.37 21.72
C THR A 253 0.45 16.01 21.99
N TYR A 254 1.35 16.91 21.64
CA TYR A 254 2.80 16.75 21.73
C TYR A 254 3.40 17.82 22.61
N ARG A 255 3.74 17.43 23.82
CA ARG A 255 4.10 18.39 24.88
C ARG A 255 5.56 18.82 24.81
N ASP A 256 6.42 17.90 24.44
CA ASP A 256 7.84 18.10 24.13
C ASP A 256 8.05 19.27 23.17
N ILE A 257 7.22 19.35 22.13
CA ILE A 257 7.28 20.38 21.09
C ILE A 257 6.18 21.45 21.23
N GLY A 258 5.26 21.27 22.17
CA GLY A 258 4.25 22.25 22.58
C GLY A 258 3.08 22.45 21.61
N VAL A 259 2.70 21.43 20.83
CA VAL A 259 1.65 21.55 19.79
C VAL A 259 0.58 20.45 19.87
N GLN A 260 -0.62 20.76 19.38
CA GLN A 260 -1.68 19.79 19.06
C GLN A 260 -1.83 19.70 17.54
N TYR A 261 -1.96 18.48 17.03
CA TYR A 261 -2.21 18.26 15.60
C TYR A 261 -3.65 18.56 15.25
N LEU A 262 -3.82 19.30 14.16
CA LEU A 262 -5.12 19.61 13.60
C LEU A 262 -5.42 18.71 12.40
N VAL A 263 -4.41 18.12 11.76
CA VAL A 263 -4.54 17.14 10.68
C VAL A 263 -3.98 15.78 11.09
N ASP A 264 -4.28 14.75 10.30
CA ASP A 264 -3.78 13.39 10.52
C ASP A 264 -2.37 13.22 9.94
N PHE A 265 -1.35 13.25 10.82
CA PHE A 265 0.06 13.05 10.47
C PHE A 265 0.47 11.58 10.37
N ARG A 266 -0.49 10.64 10.45
CA ARG A 266 -0.25 9.25 10.08
C ARG A 266 -0.15 9.05 8.57
N LEU A 267 -0.80 9.91 7.77
CA LEU A 267 -0.78 9.84 6.31
C LEU A 267 0.66 9.93 5.74
N PRO A 268 1.49 10.90 6.16
CA PRO A 268 2.92 10.93 5.83
C PRO A 268 3.65 9.62 6.06
N ILE A 269 3.41 8.98 7.21
CA ILE A 269 4.06 7.71 7.56
C ILE A 269 3.66 6.62 6.57
N VAL A 270 2.38 6.49 6.24
CA VAL A 270 1.95 5.48 5.24
C VAL A 270 2.56 5.74 3.87
N VAL A 271 2.61 7.00 3.43
CA VAL A 271 3.20 7.37 2.13
C VAL A 271 4.71 7.10 2.11
N HIS A 272 5.42 7.37 3.22
CA HIS A 272 6.84 7.05 3.40
C HIS A 272 7.11 5.56 3.25
N GLU A 273 6.33 4.72 3.94
CA GLU A 273 6.51 3.27 3.83
C GLU A 273 6.14 2.75 2.43
N ILE A 274 5.14 3.33 1.76
CA ILE A 274 4.88 3.01 0.36
C ILE A 274 6.06 3.44 -0.53
N ALA A 275 6.74 4.54 -0.23
CA ALA A 275 7.92 4.97 -0.97
C ALA A 275 9.07 3.95 -0.89
N HIS A 276 9.27 3.31 0.26
CA HIS A 276 10.19 2.17 0.40
C HIS A 276 9.81 1.00 -0.52
N THR A 277 8.52 0.76 -0.75
CA THR A 277 8.07 -0.23 -1.74
C THR A 277 8.30 0.24 -3.18
N ILE A 278 8.16 1.53 -3.49
CA ILE A 278 8.46 2.10 -4.81
C ILE A 278 9.94 1.97 -5.14
N ASP A 279 10.82 2.31 -4.20
CA ASP A 279 12.28 2.19 -4.34
C ASP A 279 12.69 0.77 -4.77
N ASN A 280 12.02 -0.23 -4.21
CA ASN A 280 12.27 -1.64 -4.51
C ASN A 280 11.86 -2.07 -5.93
N PHE A 281 11.03 -1.31 -6.65
CA PHE A 281 10.43 -1.74 -7.93
C PHE A 281 10.58 -0.77 -9.09
N HIS A 282 11.06 0.45 -8.86
CA HIS A 282 11.03 1.52 -9.86
C HIS A 282 11.70 1.15 -11.19
N PHE A 283 12.90 0.56 -11.15
CA PHE A 283 13.63 0.15 -12.35
C PHE A 283 13.31 -1.28 -12.80
N TRP A 284 12.38 -1.96 -12.14
CA TRP A 284 12.11 -3.35 -12.47
C TRP A 284 11.19 -3.51 -13.68
N ASN A 285 11.75 -4.06 -14.75
CA ASN A 285 11.01 -4.38 -15.97
C ASN A 285 10.02 -5.56 -15.82
N GLY A 286 10.08 -6.31 -14.70
CA GLY A 286 9.22 -7.48 -14.47
C GLY A 286 9.79 -8.80 -14.98
N GLN A 287 11.01 -8.80 -15.52
CA GLN A 287 11.68 -9.96 -16.12
C GLN A 287 13.06 -10.20 -15.51
N ASP A 288 13.73 -9.14 -15.05
CA ASP A 288 15.05 -9.27 -14.45
C ASP A 288 14.96 -9.99 -13.10
N ASP A 289 15.93 -10.86 -12.86
CA ASP A 289 16.13 -11.47 -11.55
C ASP A 289 16.49 -10.41 -10.50
N LEU A 290 15.84 -10.44 -9.35
CA LEU A 290 15.96 -9.45 -8.29
C LEU A 290 16.32 -10.16 -6.96
N TYR A 291 17.54 -9.94 -6.43
CA TYR A 291 18.00 -10.56 -5.16
C TYR A 291 18.31 -9.56 -4.03
N PHE A 292 18.00 -9.99 -2.80
CA PHE A 292 17.93 -9.25 -1.53
C PHE A 292 19.04 -8.22 -1.23
N PHE A 293 18.63 -7.16 -0.50
CA PHE A 293 19.37 -6.02 0.11
C PHE A 293 20.43 -5.26 -0.69
N TYR A 294 21.30 -5.91 -1.46
CA TYR A 294 22.52 -5.31 -2.04
C TYR A 294 22.71 -5.56 -3.54
N LYS A 295 21.97 -6.48 -4.16
CA LYS A 295 22.11 -6.81 -5.59
C LYS A 295 21.08 -6.14 -6.51
N TYR A 296 20.12 -5.41 -5.94
CA TYR A 296 19.08 -4.71 -6.72
C TYR A 296 19.65 -3.45 -7.38
N HIS A 297 19.16 -3.09 -8.57
CA HIS A 297 19.20 -1.70 -9.01
C HIS A 297 17.91 -1.02 -8.53
N LYS A 298 18.05 -0.24 -7.47
CA LYS A 298 17.02 0.57 -6.81
C LYS A 298 17.22 2.03 -7.19
N ILE A 299 16.20 2.85 -6.95
CA ILE A 299 16.40 4.30 -7.03
C ILE A 299 17.52 4.73 -6.06
N SER A 300 17.49 4.19 -4.85
CA SER A 300 18.39 4.57 -3.77
C SER A 300 19.84 4.06 -3.91
N ASN A 301 20.16 3.28 -4.94
CA ASN A 301 21.51 2.80 -5.19
C ASN A 301 21.98 2.94 -6.65
N ASP A 302 21.20 3.65 -7.49
CA ASP A 302 21.68 4.12 -8.79
C ASP A 302 22.70 5.24 -8.59
N GLU A 303 23.88 5.15 -9.21
CA GLU A 303 24.99 6.08 -8.97
C GLU A 303 24.64 7.54 -9.33
N ASP A 304 23.92 7.74 -10.43
CA ASP A 304 23.54 9.08 -10.92
C ASP A 304 22.47 9.70 -10.01
N ILE A 305 21.54 8.89 -9.51
CA ILE A 305 20.45 9.33 -8.64
C ILE A 305 20.89 9.46 -7.17
N MET A 306 21.80 8.62 -6.70
CA MET A 306 22.33 8.65 -5.32
C MET A 306 22.87 10.03 -4.98
N LYS A 307 23.52 10.71 -5.94
CA LYS A 307 24.02 12.07 -5.75
C LYS A 307 22.86 13.06 -5.53
N ILE A 308 21.80 12.98 -6.33
CA ILE A 308 20.61 13.84 -6.20
C ILE A 308 19.99 13.65 -4.81
N ILE A 309 19.85 12.41 -4.36
CA ILE A 309 19.30 12.08 -3.03
C ILE A 309 20.22 12.60 -1.92
N ALA A 310 21.53 12.32 -2.01
CA ALA A 310 22.50 12.71 -1.00
C ALA A 310 22.59 14.23 -0.84
N GLU A 311 22.54 14.99 -1.93
CA GLU A 311 22.63 16.45 -1.92
C GLU A 311 21.31 17.15 -1.55
N ALA A 312 20.16 16.45 -1.68
CA ALA A 312 18.86 17.04 -1.35
C ALA A 312 18.78 17.45 0.12
N LYS A 313 18.28 18.65 0.40
CA LYS A 313 17.95 19.05 1.77
C LYS A 313 16.47 18.79 2.00
N LEU A 314 16.15 17.81 2.85
CA LEU A 314 14.77 17.51 3.19
C LEU A 314 14.14 18.76 3.80
N ALA A 315 12.95 19.13 3.32
CA ALA A 315 12.19 20.20 3.92
C ALA A 315 11.75 19.78 5.33
N LEU A 316 11.79 20.72 6.27
CA LEU A 316 11.13 20.51 7.55
C LEU A 316 9.63 20.49 7.31
N TRP A 317 9.01 19.40 7.77
CA TRP A 317 7.57 19.29 7.85
C TRP A 317 6.98 20.46 8.66
N PRO A 318 5.80 20.98 8.30
CA PRO A 318 5.21 22.10 9.04
C PRO A 318 4.80 21.73 10.48
N SER A 319 4.75 20.44 10.80
CA SER A 319 4.60 19.98 12.17
C SER A 319 5.96 19.66 12.78
N LYS A 320 6.14 20.14 14.00
CA LYS A 320 7.23 19.73 14.88
C LYS A 320 7.24 18.21 15.19
N TRP A 321 6.31 17.42 14.64
CA TRP A 321 6.27 15.95 14.77
C TRP A 321 7.61 15.32 14.43
N PHE A 322 8.26 15.81 13.37
CA PHE A 322 9.61 15.39 13.01
C PHE A 322 10.72 16.17 13.72
N GLU A 323 10.43 17.18 14.54
CA GLU A 323 11.39 17.71 15.52
C GLU A 323 11.40 16.83 16.79
N ALA A 324 10.30 16.16 17.10
CA ALA A 324 10.22 15.17 18.19
C ALA A 324 10.95 13.86 17.86
N PHE A 325 11.17 13.59 16.57
CA PHE A 325 12.13 12.61 16.11
C PHE A 325 13.42 13.38 15.76
N GLU A 326 14.48 13.26 16.56
CA GLU A 326 15.83 13.79 16.22
C GLU A 326 16.31 13.39 14.79
N TYR A 327 15.63 12.39 14.22
CA TYR A 327 15.64 11.83 12.88
C TYR A 327 15.85 12.76 11.68
N LEU A 328 15.11 13.87 11.45
CA LEU A 328 15.31 14.63 10.19
C LEU A 328 16.65 15.39 10.16
N GLY A 329 17.09 15.88 11.32
CA GLY A 329 18.43 16.45 11.47
C GLY A 329 19.49 15.37 11.27
N GLU A 330 19.29 14.20 11.88
CA GLU A 330 20.20 13.05 11.75
C GLU A 330 20.25 12.49 10.32
N VAL A 331 19.14 12.43 9.60
CA VAL A 331 19.05 11.99 8.19
C VAL A 331 19.71 13.01 7.26
N ASN A 332 19.48 14.31 7.46
CA ASN A 332 20.12 15.36 6.66
C ASN A 332 21.63 15.48 6.95
N GLU A 333 22.06 15.26 8.19
CA GLU A 333 23.47 15.29 8.61
C GLU A 333 24.19 13.95 8.43
N GLY A 334 23.50 12.92 7.91
CA GLY A 334 24.09 11.62 7.61
C GLY A 334 24.48 10.79 8.85
N ARG A 335 23.87 11.06 10.01
CA ARG A 335 24.10 10.34 11.28
C ARG A 335 23.22 9.10 11.45
N TYR A 336 22.28 8.85 10.53
CA TYR A 336 21.38 7.70 10.56
C TYR A 336 21.90 6.56 9.64
N ASP A 337 22.14 5.36 10.18
CA ASP A 337 22.53 4.20 9.38
C ASP A 337 21.39 3.80 8.41
N GLY A 338 21.62 3.85 7.09
CA GLY A 338 20.58 3.67 6.05
C GLY A 338 20.24 4.94 5.24
N THR A 339 21.06 5.99 5.36
CA THR A 339 20.87 7.37 4.88
C THR A 339 20.14 7.58 3.56
N THR A 340 20.43 6.84 2.49
CA THR A 340 19.89 7.14 1.15
C THR A 340 18.46 6.62 0.96
N GLN A 341 18.12 5.45 1.49
CA GLN A 341 16.79 4.84 1.31
C GLN A 341 15.72 5.61 2.10
N GLU A 342 16.02 5.92 3.36
CA GLU A 342 15.14 6.74 4.20
C GLU A 342 14.97 8.15 3.63
N LYS A 343 16.07 8.75 3.15
CA LYS A 343 16.02 10.07 2.52
C LYS A 343 15.22 10.05 1.22
N LEU A 344 15.32 8.99 0.42
CA LEU A 344 14.45 8.82 -0.74
C LEU A 344 12.98 8.70 -0.35
N ALA A 345 12.66 7.88 0.64
CA ALA A 345 11.29 7.70 1.09
C ALA A 345 10.68 9.02 1.59
N GLU A 346 11.47 9.81 2.33
CA GLU A 346 11.10 11.18 2.73
C GLU A 346 10.94 12.10 1.51
N LEU A 347 11.85 12.07 0.54
CA LEU A 347 11.73 12.88 -0.68
C LEU A 347 10.43 12.59 -1.44
N VAL A 348 10.08 11.31 -1.60
CA VAL A 348 8.82 10.89 -2.23
C VAL A 348 7.62 11.36 -1.40
N ALA A 349 7.64 11.20 -0.08
CA ALA A 349 6.57 11.67 0.79
C ALA A 349 6.41 13.20 0.73
N GLN A 350 7.51 13.95 0.74
CA GLN A 350 7.50 15.41 0.63
C GLN A 350 7.03 15.89 -0.74
N TYR A 351 7.36 15.18 -1.81
CA TYR A 351 6.86 15.49 -3.15
C TYR A 351 5.33 15.41 -3.22
N ILE A 352 4.75 14.40 -2.58
CA ILE A 352 3.29 14.22 -2.53
C ILE A 352 2.63 15.21 -1.57
N LEU A 353 3.25 15.47 -0.41
CA LEU A 353 2.57 16.04 0.75
C LEU A 353 2.98 17.48 1.09
N ILE A 354 4.18 17.93 0.72
CA ILE A 354 4.64 19.32 0.85
C ILE A 354 5.52 19.75 -0.37
N PRO A 355 5.01 19.61 -1.61
CA PRO A 355 5.80 19.78 -2.83
C PRO A 355 6.46 21.15 -2.96
N GLU A 356 5.82 22.20 -2.45
CA GLU A 356 6.34 23.58 -2.57
C GLU A 356 7.56 23.80 -1.69
N ARG A 357 7.56 23.22 -0.48
CA ARG A 357 8.74 23.25 0.38
C ARG A 357 9.88 22.44 -0.20
N LEU A 358 9.58 21.26 -0.74
CA LEU A 358 10.57 20.42 -1.38
C LEU A 358 11.20 21.13 -2.60
N GLN A 359 10.40 21.81 -3.41
CA GLN A 359 10.89 22.59 -4.54
C GLN A 359 11.86 23.69 -4.10
N GLN A 360 11.62 24.32 -2.94
CA GLN A 360 12.50 25.35 -2.38
C GLN A 360 13.76 24.76 -1.74
N SER A 361 13.64 23.65 -1.00
CA SER A 361 14.76 23.07 -0.24
C SER A 361 15.67 22.18 -1.08
N ALA A 362 15.12 21.48 -2.08
CA ALA A 362 15.83 20.56 -2.96
C ALA A 362 15.25 20.59 -4.40
N PRO A 363 15.45 21.69 -5.15
CA PRO A 363 14.85 21.88 -6.48
C PRO A 363 15.24 20.78 -7.49
N ALA A 364 16.49 20.29 -7.44
CA ALA A 364 16.94 19.21 -8.31
C ALA A 364 16.21 17.89 -8.01
N ALA A 365 16.06 17.54 -6.72
CA ALA A 365 15.31 16.34 -6.32
C ALA A 365 13.82 16.48 -6.65
N TYR A 366 13.23 17.66 -6.45
CA TYR A 366 11.85 17.95 -6.85
C TYR A 366 11.64 17.71 -8.35
N GLN A 367 12.52 18.26 -9.20
CA GLN A 367 12.43 18.13 -10.65
C GLN A 367 12.58 16.66 -11.07
N TRP A 368 13.58 15.97 -10.52
CA TRP A 368 13.80 14.55 -10.78
C TRP A 368 12.59 13.70 -10.38
N LEU A 369 12.03 13.89 -9.19
CA LEU A 369 10.81 13.20 -8.76
C LEU A 369 9.65 13.47 -9.72
N ARG A 370 9.45 14.72 -10.13
CA ARG A 370 8.37 15.09 -11.04
C ARG A 370 8.50 14.37 -12.38
N GLU A 371 9.66 14.47 -13.02
CA GLU A 371 9.82 13.98 -14.39
C GLU A 371 9.96 12.45 -14.42
N ASP A 372 10.84 11.89 -13.57
CA ASP A 372 11.31 10.52 -13.75
C ASP A 372 10.50 9.53 -12.90
N ILE A 373 10.09 9.93 -11.70
CA ILE A 373 9.33 9.06 -10.78
C ILE A 373 7.82 9.19 -10.99
N PHE A 374 7.32 10.43 -11.04
CA PHE A 374 5.89 10.75 -11.08
C PHE A 374 5.35 11.08 -12.47
N ARG A 375 6.21 11.08 -13.52
CA ARG A 375 5.82 11.26 -14.93
C ARG A 375 4.99 12.53 -15.18
N GLY A 376 5.43 13.64 -14.60
CA GLY A 376 4.79 14.96 -14.72
C GLY A 376 3.59 15.20 -13.80
N ILE A 377 3.23 14.26 -12.93
CA ILE A 377 2.12 14.43 -11.98
C ILE A 377 2.54 15.38 -10.86
N GLU A 378 1.87 16.54 -10.75
CA GLU A 378 2.11 17.50 -9.68
C GLU A 378 1.06 17.41 -8.57
N TYR A 379 1.46 17.72 -7.33
CA TYR A 379 0.61 17.68 -6.15
C TYR A 379 0.42 19.06 -5.53
N GLN A 380 -0.69 19.21 -4.81
CA GLN A 380 -0.91 20.25 -3.81
C GLN A 380 -0.93 19.57 -2.43
N GLY A 381 0.02 19.98 -1.60
CA GLY A 381 0.22 19.41 -0.28
C GLY A 381 -0.38 20.24 0.85
N TYR A 382 0.09 19.96 2.05
CA TYR A 382 -0.29 20.66 3.26
C TYR A 382 0.01 22.16 3.25
N ASP A 383 0.96 22.61 2.42
CA ASP A 383 1.28 24.03 2.23
C ASP A 383 0.10 24.85 1.70
N ARG A 384 -0.89 24.18 1.10
CA ARG A 384 -2.10 24.78 0.54
C ARG A 384 -3.33 24.57 1.43
N CYS A 385 -3.19 24.01 2.63
CA CYS A 385 -4.30 23.95 3.58
C CYS A 385 -4.67 25.37 4.05
N GLU A 386 -5.96 25.71 4.01
CA GLU A 386 -6.46 27.01 4.48
C GLU A 386 -6.31 27.19 6.00
N VAL A 387 -6.31 26.07 6.74
CA VAL A 387 -6.17 26.06 8.19
C VAL A 387 -4.76 25.62 8.61
N PRO A 388 -4.23 26.14 9.73
CA PRO A 388 -2.98 25.65 10.30
C PRO A 388 -3.05 24.15 10.58
N LEU A 389 -1.97 23.43 10.30
CA LEU A 389 -1.88 21.98 10.53
C LEU A 389 -1.69 21.61 11.99
N THR A 390 -1.21 22.57 12.78
CA THR A 390 -0.99 22.44 14.22
C THR A 390 -1.45 23.71 14.91
N LYS A 391 -1.72 23.60 16.21
CA LYS A 391 -1.91 24.77 17.08
C LYS A 391 -1.07 24.63 18.35
N PRO A 392 -0.63 25.73 18.96
CA PRO A 392 0.00 25.69 20.28
C PRO A 392 -0.92 25.06 21.33
N LEU A 393 -0.33 24.37 22.30
CA LEU A 393 -1.07 23.88 23.46
C LEU A 393 -1.49 25.03 24.38
N SER A 394 -2.70 24.95 24.91
CA SER A 394 -3.12 25.81 26.01
C SER A 394 -2.37 25.48 27.30
N TRP A 395 -2.30 26.44 28.23
CA TRP A 395 -1.68 26.23 29.55
C TRP A 395 -2.26 25.01 30.28
N TRP A 396 -3.58 24.78 30.18
CA TRP A 396 -4.22 23.61 30.77
C TRP A 396 -3.78 22.30 30.11
N GLN A 397 -3.72 22.24 28.78
CA GLN A 397 -3.23 21.06 28.05
C GLN A 397 -1.76 20.75 28.37
N TYR A 398 -0.96 21.79 28.61
CA TYR A 398 0.42 21.65 29.04
C TYR A 398 0.53 21.15 30.49
N ALA A 399 -0.31 21.66 31.40
CA ALA A 399 -0.24 21.42 32.84
C ALA A 399 -0.82 20.05 33.28
N THR A 400 -1.99 19.66 32.78
CA THR A 400 -2.66 18.39 33.17
C THR A 400 -1.89 17.17 32.68
N GLY A 401 -1.15 17.35 31.60
CA GLY A 401 -0.32 16.32 31.03
C GLY A 401 0.81 15.81 31.94
N LYS A 402 1.45 16.74 32.64
CA LYS A 402 2.57 16.44 33.54
C LYS A 402 2.15 15.56 34.72
N MET A 403 0.86 15.54 35.07
CA MET A 403 0.32 14.75 36.18
C MET A 403 -0.11 13.33 35.80
N LEU A 404 -0.30 13.02 34.50
CA LEU A 404 -0.86 11.73 34.05
C LEU A 404 0.16 10.77 33.41
N GLY A 405 1.45 11.13 33.35
CA GLY A 405 2.51 10.21 32.91
C GLY A 405 2.32 9.62 31.50
N GLN A 406 1.64 10.36 30.62
CA GLN A 406 1.52 10.06 29.19
C GLN A 406 2.41 10.98 28.38
#